data_AF-A0A5C5U477-F1
#
_entry.id   AF-A0A5C5U477-F1
#
_cell.length_a   1.000
_cell.length_b   1.000
_cell.length_c   1.000
_cell.angle_alpha   90.00
_cell.angle_beta   90.00
_cell.angle_gamma   90.00
#
_symmetry.space_group_name_H-M   'P 1'
#
loop_
_entity.id
_entity.type
_entity.pdbx_description
1 polymer ?
#
loop_
_entity_poly.entity_id
_entity_poly.type
_entity_poly.pdbx_seq_one_letter_code
_entity_poly.pdbx_strand_id
1 'polypeptide(L)'
;MPTPAPSPAAASSLEARARARLADVLPLPGHGATLARWRALAAIGGQDLALAKVLEAHHDAVAILAQLEAPPPPAGTLLAVWAAEGPDSTVVVREGPGGPRMTGRKPWCSGARFVDAALLTAGEGQARQLVLVALRQPGVRVPPSDWEAVGMAKIESGPVEFEAVPCRRIGAPGAYLDRPGFWHGGAGVAACWLGAAIAIAQRMADPARVERDPHLAAGLGRTDMALAAASALLRELAARVDAAPGEPHVREVVRLRSVVERACHEVLDAAARGMGPGPLCRDREHARRCADLAVFVRQSHADRDWAALGRQVAMLEAPARWPL
;
A
#
# COMPACT_ATOMS: atom_id res chain seq x y z
N MET A 1 13.41 -4.22 -49.79
CA MET A 1 12.86 -3.33 -48.75
C MET A 1 12.87 -4.09 -47.43
N PRO A 2 13.46 -3.56 -46.35
CA PRO A 2 13.46 -4.26 -45.07
C PRO A 2 12.07 -4.21 -44.46
N THR A 3 11.58 -5.37 -44.02
CA THR A 3 10.31 -5.54 -43.29
C THR A 3 10.36 -4.71 -42.01
N PRO A 4 9.36 -3.86 -41.71
CA PRO A 4 9.34 -3.11 -40.46
C PRO A 4 9.32 -4.08 -39.28
N ALA A 5 10.19 -3.84 -38.31
CA ALA A 5 10.17 -4.56 -37.04
C ALA A 5 8.77 -4.46 -36.42
N PRO A 6 8.25 -5.53 -35.79
CA PRO A 6 6.96 -5.47 -35.12
C PRO A 6 6.98 -4.31 -34.11
N SER A 7 5.99 -3.43 -34.21
CA SER A 7 5.76 -2.38 -33.22
C SER A 7 5.73 -3.04 -31.83
N PRO A 8 6.45 -2.51 -30.82
CA PRO A 8 6.32 -3.02 -29.46
C PRO A 8 4.84 -2.94 -29.09
N ALA A 9 4.22 -4.08 -28.75
CA ALA A 9 2.86 -4.09 -28.25
C ALA A 9 2.76 -3.03 -27.15
N ALA A 10 1.85 -2.06 -27.31
CA ALA A 10 1.69 -0.99 -26.33
C ALA A 10 1.50 -1.64 -24.96
N ALA A 11 2.44 -1.39 -24.03
CA ALA A 11 2.35 -1.98 -22.71
C ALA A 11 0.99 -1.60 -22.11
N SER A 12 0.24 -2.59 -21.62
CA SER A 12 -1.09 -2.36 -21.08
C SER A 12 -1.05 -1.29 -19.99
N SER A 13 -2.01 -0.35 -20.03
CA SER A 13 -2.06 0.76 -19.08
C SER A 13 -2.20 0.23 -17.64
N LEU A 14 -1.82 1.05 -16.65
CA LEU A 14 -1.98 0.69 -15.24
C LEU A 14 -3.44 0.34 -14.92
N GLU A 15 -4.38 1.13 -15.44
CA GLU A 15 -5.81 0.87 -15.33
C GLU A 15 -6.19 -0.49 -15.92
N ALA A 16 -5.80 -0.78 -17.16
CA ALA A 16 -6.13 -2.05 -17.82
C ALA A 16 -5.59 -3.26 -17.04
N ARG A 17 -4.36 -3.15 -16.52
CA ARG A 17 -3.75 -4.18 -15.67
C ARG A 17 -4.47 -4.36 -14.35
N ALA A 18 -4.89 -3.27 -13.69
CA ALA A 18 -5.67 -3.35 -12.45
C ALA A 18 -7.04 -3.99 -12.71
N ARG A 19 -7.75 -3.56 -13.77
CA ARG A 19 -9.07 -4.09 -14.14
C ARG A 19 -9.02 -5.59 -14.46
N ALA A 20 -7.97 -6.05 -15.15
CA ALA A 20 -7.78 -7.47 -15.45
C ALA A 20 -7.64 -8.35 -14.18
N ARG A 21 -7.32 -7.74 -13.03
CA ARG A 21 -7.13 -8.43 -11.75
C ARG A 21 -8.29 -8.25 -10.77
N LEU A 22 -9.38 -7.58 -11.17
CA LEU A 22 -10.56 -7.40 -10.30
C LEU A 22 -11.26 -8.72 -9.97
N ALA A 23 -11.08 -9.75 -10.78
CA ALA A 23 -11.61 -11.09 -10.51
C ALA A 23 -10.83 -11.83 -9.41
N ASP A 24 -9.64 -11.36 -9.05
CA ASP A 24 -8.84 -11.98 -8.00
C ASP A 24 -9.43 -11.65 -6.63
N VAL A 25 -9.90 -12.67 -5.94
CA VAL A 25 -10.43 -12.50 -4.58
C VAL A 25 -9.32 -12.78 -3.57
N LEU A 26 -8.88 -11.75 -2.85
CA LEU A 26 -8.00 -11.95 -1.71
C LEU A 26 -8.83 -12.29 -0.45
N PRO A 27 -8.37 -13.21 0.41
CA PRO A 27 -9.00 -13.46 1.69
C PRO A 27 -9.11 -12.19 2.53
N LEU A 28 -10.15 -12.10 3.35
CA LEU A 28 -10.28 -11.05 4.35
C LEU A 28 -9.22 -11.24 5.44
N PRO A 29 -8.59 -10.15 5.95
CA PRO A 29 -7.68 -10.26 7.09
C PRO A 29 -8.43 -10.76 8.33
N GLY A 30 -7.77 -11.58 9.15
CA GLY A 30 -8.35 -12.15 10.37
C GLY A 30 -9.38 -13.27 10.16
N HIS A 31 -9.40 -13.91 8.99
CA HIS A 31 -10.36 -14.97 8.64
C HIS A 31 -9.69 -16.33 8.38
N GLY A 32 -8.50 -16.57 8.97
CA GLY A 32 -7.78 -17.85 8.88
C GLY A 32 -6.84 -17.99 7.67
N ALA A 33 -6.76 -16.95 6.83
CA ALA A 33 -5.94 -16.94 5.61
C ALA A 33 -5.20 -15.61 5.40
N THR A 34 -4.86 -14.90 6.48
CA THR A 34 -4.16 -13.60 6.42
C THR A 34 -2.82 -13.72 5.71
N LEU A 35 -2.08 -14.81 5.93
CA LEU A 35 -0.80 -15.03 5.26
C LEU A 35 -0.96 -15.19 3.75
N ALA A 36 -2.03 -15.84 3.29
CA ALA A 36 -2.30 -15.99 1.85
C ALA A 36 -2.60 -14.63 1.20
N ARG A 37 -3.40 -13.78 1.87
CA ARG A 37 -3.62 -12.38 1.46
C ARG A 37 -2.29 -11.63 1.32
N TRP A 38 -1.43 -11.67 2.33
CA TRP A 38 -0.17 -10.92 2.31
C TRP A 38 0.83 -11.46 1.30
N ARG A 39 0.88 -12.77 1.05
CA ARG A 39 1.66 -13.36 -0.05
C ARG A 39 1.20 -12.85 -1.41
N ALA A 40 -0.10 -12.75 -1.64
CA ALA A 40 -0.64 -12.21 -2.89
C ALA A 40 -0.28 -10.73 -3.06
N LEU A 41 -0.39 -9.93 -2.00
CA LEU A 41 0.03 -8.52 -2.00
C LEU A 41 1.53 -8.36 -2.24
N ALA A 42 2.37 -9.19 -1.62
CA ALA A 42 3.81 -9.22 -1.87
C ALA A 42 4.12 -9.61 -3.33
N ALA A 43 3.41 -10.58 -3.90
CA ALA A 43 3.58 -10.95 -5.30
C ALA A 43 3.24 -9.77 -6.24
N ILE A 44 2.16 -9.02 -5.96
CA ILE A 44 1.82 -7.80 -6.73
C ILE A 44 2.92 -6.75 -6.56
N GLY A 45 3.38 -6.51 -5.33
CA GLY A 45 4.45 -5.56 -5.04
C GLY A 45 5.77 -5.87 -5.73
N GLY A 46 6.14 -7.14 -5.82
CA GLY A 46 7.32 -7.59 -6.57
C GLY A 46 7.21 -7.31 -8.08
N GLN A 47 6.00 -7.43 -8.64
CA GLN A 47 5.75 -7.17 -10.05
C GLN A 47 5.81 -5.67 -10.39
N ASP A 48 4.99 -4.85 -9.72
CA ASP A 48 4.87 -3.43 -10.01
C ASP A 48 4.22 -2.68 -8.82
N LEU A 49 4.96 -1.76 -8.21
CA LEU A 49 4.48 -1.03 -7.03
C LEU A 49 3.35 -0.04 -7.35
N ALA A 50 3.27 0.48 -8.57
CA ALA A 50 2.12 1.29 -8.97
C ALA A 50 0.85 0.43 -9.07
N LEU A 51 0.98 -0.81 -9.56
CA LEU A 51 -0.12 -1.77 -9.54
C LEU A 51 -0.49 -2.19 -8.12
N ALA A 52 0.51 -2.39 -7.26
CA ALA A 52 0.30 -2.68 -5.84
C ALA A 52 -0.50 -1.57 -5.15
N LYS A 53 -0.17 -0.28 -5.40
CA LYS A 53 -0.90 0.85 -4.82
C LYS A 53 -2.39 0.85 -5.17
N VAL A 54 -2.75 0.41 -6.38
CA VAL A 54 -4.14 0.33 -6.83
C VAL A 54 -4.84 -0.89 -6.24
N LEU A 55 -4.26 -2.09 -6.42
CA LEU A 55 -4.91 -3.34 -6.04
C LEU A 55 -4.96 -3.54 -4.53
N GLU A 56 -3.94 -3.11 -3.78
CA GLU A 56 -3.96 -3.14 -2.32
C GLU A 56 -5.12 -2.30 -1.79
N ALA A 57 -5.25 -1.05 -2.26
CA ALA A 57 -6.36 -0.17 -1.88
C ALA A 57 -7.73 -0.74 -2.28
N HIS A 58 -7.84 -1.37 -3.45
CA HIS A 58 -9.08 -2.04 -3.85
C HIS A 58 -9.45 -3.18 -2.90
N HIS A 59 -8.50 -4.08 -2.59
CA HIS A 59 -8.76 -5.20 -1.69
C HIS A 59 -8.94 -4.75 -0.22
N ASP A 60 -8.35 -3.63 0.20
CA ASP A 60 -8.64 -3.03 1.51
C ASP A 60 -10.04 -2.41 1.53
N ALA A 61 -10.47 -1.74 0.47
CA ALA A 61 -11.84 -1.22 0.37
C ALA A 61 -12.89 -2.34 0.50
N VAL A 62 -12.67 -3.48 -0.15
CA VAL A 62 -13.53 -4.67 0.00
C VAL A 62 -13.53 -5.16 1.45
N ALA A 63 -12.38 -5.21 2.11
CA ALA A 63 -12.27 -5.64 3.51
C ALA A 63 -12.92 -4.65 4.49
N ILE A 64 -12.80 -3.34 4.25
CA ILE A 64 -13.46 -2.29 5.01
C ILE A 64 -14.98 -2.44 4.92
N LEU A 65 -15.51 -2.58 3.70
CA LEU A 65 -16.96 -2.72 3.48
C LEU A 65 -17.50 -3.98 4.16
N ALA A 66 -16.80 -5.11 4.04
CA ALA A 66 -17.17 -6.35 4.71
C ALA A 66 -17.17 -6.21 6.25
N GLN A 67 -16.11 -5.61 6.82
CA GLN A 67 -15.97 -5.46 8.27
C GLN A 67 -16.97 -4.47 8.87
N LEU A 68 -17.40 -3.46 8.10
CA LEU A 68 -18.41 -2.48 8.51
C LEU A 68 -19.83 -2.85 8.05
N GLU A 69 -20.03 -4.09 7.59
CA GLU A 69 -21.31 -4.63 7.13
C GLU A 69 -22.02 -3.76 6.08
N ALA A 70 -21.24 -3.06 5.25
CA ALA A 70 -21.73 -2.15 4.24
C ALA A 70 -21.91 -2.89 2.89
N PRO A 71 -23.04 -2.68 2.18
CA PRO A 71 -23.28 -3.35 0.91
C PRO A 71 -22.18 -3.01 -0.12
N PRO A 72 -21.62 -3.99 -0.84
CA PRO A 72 -20.60 -3.72 -1.85
C PRO A 72 -21.16 -2.90 -3.02
N PRO A 73 -20.32 -2.15 -3.75
CA PRO A 73 -20.71 -1.53 -5.01
C PRO A 73 -20.95 -2.61 -6.10
N PRO A 74 -21.47 -2.24 -7.28
CA PRO A 74 -21.66 -3.17 -8.40
C PRO A 74 -20.39 -3.93 -8.76
N ALA A 75 -20.55 -5.17 -9.24
CA ALA A 75 -19.43 -5.98 -9.71
C ALA A 75 -18.63 -5.25 -10.80
N GLY A 76 -17.30 -5.40 -10.78
CA GLY A 76 -16.41 -4.70 -11.70
C GLY A 76 -16.06 -3.25 -11.32
N THR A 77 -16.58 -2.73 -10.20
CA THR A 77 -16.19 -1.41 -9.67
C THR A 77 -14.75 -1.45 -9.15
N LEU A 78 -13.85 -0.70 -9.76
CA LEU A 78 -12.51 -0.49 -9.21
C LEU A 78 -12.57 0.53 -8.07
N LEU A 79 -12.15 0.10 -6.88
CA LEU A 79 -12.24 0.89 -5.64
C LEU A 79 -10.89 1.47 -5.25
N ALA A 80 -10.93 2.64 -4.61
CA ALA A 80 -9.80 3.24 -3.91
C ALA A 80 -10.12 3.49 -2.43
N VAL A 81 -9.08 3.71 -1.62
CA VAL A 81 -9.17 4.19 -0.23
C VAL A 81 -8.30 5.44 -0.09
N TRP A 82 -8.92 6.57 0.26
CA TRP A 82 -8.25 7.86 0.47
C TRP A 82 -8.51 8.35 1.89
N ALA A 83 -7.68 7.88 2.83
CA ALA A 83 -7.81 8.21 4.25
C ALA A 83 -6.75 9.19 4.76
N ALA A 84 -5.89 9.71 3.89
CA ALA A 84 -4.85 10.67 4.29
C ALA A 84 -5.47 11.96 4.84
N GLU A 85 -4.99 12.39 6.01
CA GLU A 85 -5.42 13.61 6.69
C GLU A 85 -4.29 14.63 6.77
N GLY A 86 -4.67 15.89 6.99
CA GLY A 86 -3.77 17.02 7.09
C GLY A 86 -4.53 18.33 6.88
N PRO A 87 -3.86 19.50 6.98
CA PRO A 87 -4.49 20.81 6.77
C PRO A 87 -5.23 20.93 5.43
N ASP A 88 -4.73 20.24 4.40
CA ASP A 88 -5.28 20.25 3.05
C ASP A 88 -6.45 19.27 2.83
N SER A 89 -6.74 18.42 3.81
CA SER A 89 -7.87 17.48 3.80
C SER A 89 -9.09 18.18 4.41
N THR A 90 -9.87 18.84 3.55
CA THR A 90 -10.98 19.71 3.94
C THR A 90 -12.36 19.13 3.64
N VAL A 91 -12.44 17.90 3.14
CA VAL A 91 -13.72 17.26 2.84
C VAL A 91 -14.57 17.15 4.10
N VAL A 92 -15.78 17.69 4.05
CA VAL A 92 -16.83 17.53 5.07
C VAL A 92 -18.05 16.89 4.45
N VAL A 93 -18.80 16.14 5.26
CA VAL A 93 -20.12 15.59 4.88
C VAL A 93 -21.21 16.31 5.66
N ARG A 94 -22.31 16.62 4.98
CA ARG A 94 -23.50 17.26 5.55
C ARG A 94 -24.76 16.67 4.92
N GLU A 95 -25.88 16.77 5.63
CA GLU A 95 -27.19 16.52 5.03
C GLU A 95 -27.48 17.52 3.92
N GLY A 96 -28.11 17.03 2.85
CA GLY A 96 -28.50 17.84 1.71
C GLY A 96 -29.65 17.21 0.94
N PRO A 97 -30.04 17.80 -0.21
CA PRO A 97 -31.10 17.25 -1.05
C PRO A 97 -30.78 15.82 -1.48
N GLY A 98 -31.67 14.88 -1.18
CA GLY A 98 -31.49 13.47 -1.52
C GLY A 98 -30.51 12.69 -0.64
N GLY A 99 -30.09 13.26 0.50
CA GLY A 99 -29.24 12.59 1.49
C GLY A 99 -27.85 13.24 1.65
N PRO A 100 -26.87 12.51 2.21
CA PRO A 100 -25.56 13.06 2.53
C PRO A 100 -24.78 13.52 1.30
N ARG A 101 -24.18 14.71 1.41
CA ARG A 101 -23.35 15.30 0.36
C ARG A 101 -22.00 15.73 0.92
N MET A 102 -20.96 15.56 0.11
CA MET A 102 -19.60 15.94 0.45
C MET A 102 -19.16 17.19 -0.29
N THR A 103 -18.43 18.06 0.42
CA THR A 103 -17.79 19.25 -0.15
C THR A 103 -16.39 19.43 0.44
N GLY A 104 -15.42 19.80 -0.38
CA GLY A 104 -14.05 20.11 0.04
C GLY A 104 -13.01 19.44 -0.84
N ARG A 105 -11.78 19.33 -0.33
CA ARG A 105 -10.61 18.81 -1.06
C ARG A 105 -9.97 17.64 -0.31
N LYS A 106 -9.60 16.59 -1.04
CA LYS A 106 -8.79 15.49 -0.54
C LYS A 106 -7.45 15.47 -1.29
N PRO A 107 -6.29 15.66 -0.63
CA PRO A 107 -5.03 15.97 -1.32
C PRO A 107 -4.33 14.77 -1.96
N TRP A 108 -4.52 13.56 -1.42
CA TRP A 108 -3.78 12.37 -1.83
C TRP A 108 -4.72 11.28 -2.35
N CYS A 109 -5.08 11.37 -3.63
CA CYS A 109 -6.07 10.51 -4.26
C CYS A 109 -5.44 9.64 -5.37
N SER A 110 -4.65 8.64 -4.96
CA SER A 110 -4.02 7.71 -5.90
C SER A 110 -5.06 7.08 -6.83
N GLY A 111 -4.84 7.18 -8.14
CA GLY A 111 -5.70 6.57 -9.16
C GLY A 111 -6.98 7.33 -9.47
N ALA A 112 -7.15 8.58 -8.98
CA ALA A 112 -8.36 9.38 -9.14
C ALA A 112 -8.86 9.52 -10.59
N ARG A 113 -7.98 9.41 -11.58
CA ARG A 113 -8.35 9.52 -13.01
C ARG A 113 -9.08 8.30 -13.57
N PHE A 114 -8.98 7.14 -12.92
CA PHE A 114 -9.47 5.89 -13.50
C PHE A 114 -10.21 4.95 -12.54
N VAL A 115 -10.11 5.15 -11.23
CA VAL A 115 -10.93 4.40 -10.26
C VAL A 115 -12.40 4.83 -10.36
N ASP A 116 -13.32 3.90 -10.09
CA ASP A 116 -14.75 4.12 -10.32
C ASP A 116 -15.45 4.69 -9.07
N ALA A 117 -14.99 4.28 -7.89
CA ALA A 117 -15.45 4.77 -6.60
C ALA A 117 -14.32 4.80 -5.57
N ALA A 118 -14.48 5.63 -4.53
CA ALA A 118 -13.53 5.73 -3.44
C ALA A 118 -14.22 5.69 -2.08
N LEU A 119 -13.61 4.95 -1.15
CA LEU A 119 -13.80 5.17 0.28
C LEU A 119 -12.88 6.30 0.72
N LEU A 120 -13.39 7.31 1.40
CA LEU A 120 -12.56 8.37 1.94
C LEU A 120 -13.07 8.87 3.28
N THR A 121 -12.16 9.39 4.10
CA THR A 121 -12.49 10.01 5.38
C THR A 121 -12.87 11.48 5.17
N ALA A 122 -14.00 11.88 5.74
CA ALA A 122 -14.55 13.23 5.72
C ALA A 122 -14.84 13.71 7.14
N GLY A 123 -14.78 15.01 7.38
CA GLY A 123 -15.21 15.60 8.66
C GLY A 123 -16.72 15.57 8.81
N GLU A 124 -17.20 15.15 9.99
CA GLU A 124 -18.59 15.25 10.40
C GLU A 124 -18.66 15.63 11.89
N GLY A 125 -18.97 16.89 12.17
CA GLY A 125 -18.83 17.44 13.52
C GLY A 125 -17.38 17.37 14.02
N GLN A 126 -17.17 16.72 15.17
CA GLN A 126 -15.83 16.50 15.77
C GLN A 126 -15.19 15.17 15.35
N ALA A 127 -15.91 14.33 14.60
CA ALA A 127 -15.47 12.99 14.23
C ALA A 127 -15.13 12.91 12.73
N ARG A 128 -14.52 11.77 12.35
CA ARG A 128 -14.29 11.41 10.95
C ARG A 128 -15.33 10.38 10.52
N GLN A 129 -16.09 10.71 9.49
CA GLN A 129 -17.01 9.80 8.83
C GLN A 129 -16.31 9.16 7.63
N LEU A 130 -16.42 7.84 7.50
CA LEU A 130 -16.04 7.16 6.25
C LEU A 130 -17.21 7.25 5.27
N VAL A 131 -16.93 7.63 4.04
CA VAL A 131 -17.93 7.74 2.98
C VAL A 131 -17.49 7.00 1.73
N LEU A 132 -18.44 6.38 1.03
CA LEU A 132 -18.27 5.84 -0.31
C LEU A 132 -18.85 6.84 -1.32
N VAL A 133 -18.06 7.16 -2.35
CA VAL A 133 -18.46 8.09 -3.41
C VAL A 133 -18.12 7.51 -4.79
N ALA A 134 -19.05 7.60 -5.73
CA ALA A 134 -18.79 7.34 -7.14
C ALA A 134 -18.05 8.55 -7.73
N LEU A 135 -17.01 8.33 -8.53
CA LEU A 135 -16.13 9.41 -8.98
C LEU A 135 -16.55 10.01 -10.34
N ARG A 136 -17.34 9.28 -11.12
CA ARG A 136 -17.86 9.73 -12.42
C ARG A 136 -19.23 10.37 -12.27
N GLN A 137 -19.30 11.50 -11.56
CA GLN A 137 -20.55 12.26 -11.38
C GLN A 137 -20.29 13.77 -11.25
N PRO A 138 -21.31 14.62 -11.48
CA PRO A 138 -21.18 16.06 -11.32
C PRO A 138 -20.68 16.47 -9.93
N GLY A 139 -19.83 17.50 -9.89
CA GLY A 139 -19.25 18.02 -8.65
C GLY A 139 -17.95 17.33 -8.21
N VAL A 140 -17.55 16.22 -8.85
CA VAL A 140 -16.22 15.63 -8.66
C VAL A 140 -15.25 16.22 -9.68
N ARG A 141 -14.15 16.82 -9.22
CA ARG A 141 -13.09 17.35 -10.08
C ARG A 141 -11.73 16.80 -9.68
N VAL A 142 -10.96 16.38 -10.68
CA VAL A 142 -9.55 15.99 -10.51
C VAL A 142 -8.72 17.10 -11.17
N PRO A 143 -8.36 18.17 -10.42
CA PRO A 143 -7.54 19.24 -11.00
C PRO A 143 -6.15 18.70 -11.35
N PRO A 144 -5.39 19.42 -12.21
CA PRO A 144 -3.99 19.11 -12.44
C PRO A 144 -3.23 19.03 -11.11
N SER A 145 -2.40 18.01 -10.95
CA SER A 145 -1.52 17.89 -9.80
C SER A 145 -0.10 18.30 -10.13
N ASP A 146 0.64 18.68 -9.09
CA ASP A 146 2.08 18.88 -9.05
C ASP A 146 2.84 17.56 -8.85
N TRP A 147 2.31 16.44 -9.36
CA TRP A 147 2.94 15.12 -9.21
C TRP A 147 4.17 14.98 -10.11
N GLU A 148 5.30 15.47 -9.61
CA GLU A 148 6.63 15.42 -10.26
C GLU A 148 7.45 14.18 -9.85
N ALA A 149 6.81 13.20 -9.21
CA ALA A 149 7.50 12.06 -8.62
C ALA A 149 8.15 11.16 -9.68
N VAL A 150 9.47 10.96 -9.58
CA VAL A 150 10.20 9.99 -10.42
C VAL A 150 9.83 8.56 -10.03
N GLY A 151 9.85 8.28 -8.73
CA GLY A 151 9.30 7.05 -8.17
C GLY A 151 7.79 7.17 -8.02
N MET A 152 7.07 6.07 -8.26
CA MET A 152 5.61 6.03 -8.29
C MET A 152 5.00 6.93 -9.38
N ALA A 153 5.78 7.32 -10.40
CA ALA A 153 5.36 8.18 -11.52
C ALA A 153 4.11 7.66 -12.26
N LYS A 154 3.91 6.34 -12.28
CA LYS A 154 2.79 5.70 -12.97
C LYS A 154 1.45 5.79 -12.24
N ILE A 155 1.45 6.19 -10.97
CA ILE A 155 0.25 6.29 -10.14
C ILE A 155 0.20 7.67 -9.49
N GLU A 156 -0.24 8.65 -10.28
CA GLU A 156 -0.49 10.00 -9.78
C GLU A 156 -1.40 9.96 -8.55
N SER A 157 -0.94 10.64 -7.49
CA SER A 157 -1.66 10.74 -6.23
C SER A 157 -1.90 12.20 -5.86
N GLY A 158 -2.58 12.91 -6.75
CA GLY A 158 -2.94 14.32 -6.60
C GLY A 158 -4.29 14.54 -5.90
N PRO A 159 -4.73 15.81 -5.84
CA PRO A 159 -5.97 16.17 -5.18
C PRO A 159 -7.22 15.79 -5.97
N VAL A 160 -8.32 15.63 -5.23
CA VAL A 160 -9.69 15.58 -5.75
C VAL A 160 -10.54 16.59 -4.99
N GLU A 161 -11.34 17.35 -5.73
CA GLU A 161 -12.29 18.31 -5.20
C GLU A 161 -13.71 17.81 -5.34
N PHE A 162 -14.51 18.09 -4.33
CA PHE A 162 -15.91 17.73 -4.25
C PHE A 162 -16.75 18.98 -4.02
N GLU A 163 -17.79 19.15 -4.82
CA GLU A 163 -18.76 20.22 -4.71
C GLU A 163 -20.16 19.64 -4.59
N ALA A 164 -20.64 19.54 -3.35
CA ALA A 164 -21.95 18.99 -3.00
C ALA A 164 -22.21 17.62 -3.67
N VAL A 165 -21.24 16.72 -3.62
CA VAL A 165 -21.32 15.43 -4.32
C VAL A 165 -22.13 14.44 -3.48
N PRO A 166 -23.15 13.75 -4.04
CA PRO A 166 -23.86 12.68 -3.34
C PRO A 166 -22.89 11.57 -2.92
N CYS A 167 -23.03 11.12 -1.68
CA CYS A 167 -22.20 10.05 -1.12
C CYS A 167 -23.00 9.15 -0.20
N ARG A 168 -22.39 8.04 0.23
CA ARG A 168 -22.99 7.13 1.21
C ARG A 168 -22.10 7.05 2.45
N ARG A 169 -22.67 7.26 3.63
CA ARG A 169 -21.96 7.02 4.91
C ARG A 169 -21.75 5.52 5.10
N ILE A 170 -20.55 5.16 5.55
CA ILE A 170 -20.13 3.78 5.81
C ILE A 170 -19.75 3.68 7.28
N GLY A 171 -20.49 2.87 8.04
CA GLY A 171 -20.34 2.79 9.50
C GLY A 171 -20.66 4.09 10.24
N ALA A 172 -20.57 4.04 11.57
CA ALA A 172 -20.69 5.20 12.43
C ALA A 172 -19.44 6.12 12.31
N PRO A 173 -19.53 7.41 12.69
CA PRO A 173 -18.36 8.26 12.80
C PRO A 173 -17.28 7.63 13.71
N GLY A 174 -16.03 7.62 13.26
CA GLY A 174 -14.90 6.97 13.96
C GLY A 174 -14.69 5.49 13.62
N ALA A 175 -15.74 4.77 13.22
CA ALA A 175 -15.70 3.29 13.06
C ALA A 175 -14.60 2.79 12.11
N TYR A 176 -14.21 3.58 11.11
CA TYR A 176 -13.12 3.23 10.20
C TYR A 176 -11.75 3.13 10.89
N LEU A 177 -11.46 4.02 11.84
CA LEU A 177 -10.17 4.04 12.55
C LEU A 177 -10.16 3.07 13.74
N ASP A 178 -11.32 2.84 14.35
CA ASP A 178 -11.45 1.96 15.51
C ASP A 178 -11.43 0.46 15.14
N ARG A 179 -11.63 0.13 13.86
CA ARG A 179 -11.64 -1.26 13.39
C ARG A 179 -10.24 -1.92 13.55
N PRO A 180 -10.14 -3.18 14.02
CA PRO A 180 -8.88 -3.93 14.02
C PRO A 180 -8.24 -4.03 12.62
N GLY A 181 -9.09 -4.14 11.60
CA GLY A 181 -8.65 -4.27 10.20
C GLY A 181 -7.90 -3.05 9.66
N PHE A 182 -7.97 -1.88 10.31
CA PHE A 182 -7.17 -0.70 9.94
C PHE A 182 -5.68 -1.01 10.08
N TRP A 183 -5.31 -1.64 11.20
CA TRP A 183 -3.94 -2.06 11.47
C TRP A 183 -3.55 -3.27 10.62
N HIS A 184 -4.43 -4.25 10.45
CA HIS A 184 -4.15 -5.40 9.58
C HIS A 184 -3.91 -4.98 8.11
N GLY A 185 -4.65 -3.98 7.62
CA GLY A 185 -4.43 -3.37 6.31
C GLY A 185 -3.05 -2.72 6.20
N GLY A 186 -2.62 -2.00 7.25
CA GLY A 186 -1.27 -1.44 7.35
C GLY A 186 -0.15 -2.49 7.23
N ALA A 187 -0.34 -3.70 7.75
CA ALA A 187 0.59 -4.82 7.53
C ALA A 187 0.54 -5.36 6.09
N GLY A 188 -0.63 -5.34 5.44
CA GLY A 188 -0.78 -5.66 4.01
C GLY A 188 0.04 -4.74 3.09
N VAL A 189 0.05 -3.43 3.37
CA VAL A 189 0.90 -2.47 2.65
C VAL A 189 2.39 -2.82 2.81
N ALA A 190 2.83 -3.23 4.01
CA ALA A 190 4.20 -3.68 4.22
C ALA A 190 4.53 -4.95 3.43
N ALA A 191 3.58 -5.87 3.25
CA ALA A 191 3.79 -7.03 2.39
C ALA A 191 4.10 -6.61 0.94
N CYS A 192 3.44 -5.58 0.40
CA CYS A 192 3.76 -5.03 -0.92
C CYS A 192 5.22 -4.51 -0.99
N TRP A 193 5.69 -3.80 0.04
CA TRP A 193 7.07 -3.30 0.10
C TRP A 193 8.07 -4.45 0.14
N LEU A 194 7.82 -5.46 0.99
CA LEU A 194 8.66 -6.64 1.10
C LEU A 194 8.76 -7.38 -0.23
N GLY A 195 7.65 -7.52 -0.95
CA GLY A 195 7.62 -8.10 -2.29
C GLY A 195 8.52 -7.37 -3.29
N ALA A 196 8.50 -6.05 -3.28
CA ALA A 196 9.38 -5.23 -4.14
C ALA A 196 10.85 -5.37 -3.74
N ALA A 197 11.17 -5.38 -2.45
CA ALA A 197 12.52 -5.61 -1.95
C ALA A 197 13.04 -7.00 -2.36
N ILE A 198 12.23 -8.05 -2.25
CA ILE A 198 12.59 -9.40 -2.73
C ILE A 198 12.90 -9.37 -4.23
N ALA A 199 12.07 -8.72 -5.05
CA ALA A 199 12.31 -8.62 -6.49
C ALA A 199 13.59 -7.83 -6.85
N ILE A 200 13.97 -6.83 -6.05
CA ILE A 200 15.26 -6.12 -6.19
C ILE A 200 16.42 -7.06 -5.82
N ALA A 201 16.31 -7.77 -4.69
CA ALA A 201 17.31 -8.72 -4.21
C ALA A 201 17.56 -9.87 -5.19
N GLN A 202 16.50 -10.38 -5.84
CA GLN A 202 16.61 -11.42 -6.88
C GLN A 202 17.55 -11.00 -8.01
N ARG A 203 17.69 -9.70 -8.30
CA ARG A 203 18.61 -9.23 -9.34
C ARG A 203 20.09 -9.36 -8.96
N MET A 204 20.38 -9.43 -7.66
CA MET A 204 21.73 -9.63 -7.10
C MET A 204 22.14 -11.10 -7.10
N ALA A 205 21.19 -12.04 -7.22
CA ALA A 205 21.38 -13.46 -6.92
C ALA A 205 21.87 -14.32 -8.11
N ASP A 206 22.57 -13.72 -9.09
CA ASP A 206 23.19 -14.48 -10.19
C ASP A 206 24.38 -15.30 -9.65
N PRO A 207 24.33 -16.65 -9.65
CA PRO A 207 25.33 -17.46 -8.97
C PRO A 207 26.75 -17.25 -9.51
N ALA A 208 26.90 -17.14 -10.83
CA ALA A 208 28.20 -16.97 -11.47
C ALA A 208 28.82 -15.60 -11.18
N ARG A 209 28.01 -14.54 -11.00
CA ARG A 209 28.50 -13.24 -10.54
C ARG A 209 28.85 -13.27 -9.06
N VAL A 210 27.99 -13.84 -8.22
CA VAL A 210 28.19 -13.95 -6.77
C VAL A 210 29.47 -14.72 -6.45
N GLU A 211 29.74 -15.81 -7.15
CA GLU A 211 30.97 -16.62 -6.96
C GLU A 211 32.25 -15.83 -7.27
N ARG A 212 32.20 -14.92 -8.26
CA ARG A 212 33.36 -14.13 -8.72
C ARG A 212 33.54 -12.80 -7.99
N ASP A 213 32.52 -12.33 -7.27
CA ASP A 213 32.50 -11.03 -6.62
C ASP A 213 32.17 -11.17 -5.12
N PRO A 214 33.19 -11.17 -4.24
CA PRO A 214 32.98 -11.33 -2.80
C PRO A 214 32.19 -10.17 -2.17
N HIS A 215 32.19 -8.98 -2.79
CA HIS A 215 31.42 -7.84 -2.29
C HIS A 215 29.93 -7.98 -2.64
N LEU A 216 29.62 -8.47 -3.85
CA LEU A 216 28.26 -8.84 -4.22
C LEU A 216 27.75 -9.99 -3.32
N ALA A 217 28.57 -11.00 -3.06
CA ALA A 217 28.24 -12.09 -2.15
C ALA A 217 27.92 -11.59 -0.72
N ALA A 218 28.76 -10.71 -0.17
CA ALA A 218 28.51 -10.09 1.13
C ALA A 218 27.22 -9.23 1.14
N GLY A 219 26.97 -8.47 0.07
CA GLY A 219 25.74 -7.69 -0.09
C GLY A 219 24.48 -8.57 -0.15
N LEU A 220 24.57 -9.71 -0.84
CA LEU A 220 23.48 -10.68 -0.92
C LEU A 220 23.25 -11.36 0.45
N GLY A 221 24.30 -11.70 1.19
CA GLY A 221 24.18 -12.24 2.55
C GLY A 221 23.53 -11.25 3.53
N ARG A 222 23.89 -9.96 3.46
CA ARG A 222 23.21 -8.90 4.23
C ARG A 222 21.71 -8.83 3.89
N THR A 223 21.42 -8.88 2.59
CA THR A 223 20.05 -8.86 2.07
C THR A 223 19.24 -10.06 2.56
N ASP A 224 19.83 -11.26 2.54
CA ASP A 224 19.19 -12.48 3.02
C ASP A 224 18.79 -12.37 4.49
N MET A 225 19.71 -11.95 5.36
CA MET A 225 19.42 -11.78 6.80
C MET A 225 18.26 -10.80 7.04
N ALA A 226 18.24 -9.67 6.34
CA ALA A 226 17.18 -8.66 6.48
C ALA A 226 15.82 -9.17 5.98
N LEU A 227 15.78 -9.78 4.79
CA LEU A 227 14.56 -10.31 4.18
C LEU A 227 14.02 -11.53 4.92
N ALA A 228 14.88 -12.42 5.42
CA ALA A 228 14.49 -13.57 6.21
C ALA A 228 13.83 -13.16 7.52
N ALA A 229 14.42 -12.19 8.24
CA ALA A 229 13.84 -11.64 9.46
C ALA A 229 12.47 -10.98 9.21
N ALA A 230 12.37 -10.13 8.18
CA ALA A 230 11.11 -9.50 7.80
C ALA A 230 10.03 -10.53 7.40
N SER A 231 10.42 -11.56 6.64
CA SER A 231 9.51 -12.63 6.20
C SER A 231 9.06 -13.54 7.34
N ALA A 232 9.91 -13.77 8.35
CA ALA A 232 9.53 -14.49 9.55
C ALA A 232 8.50 -13.70 10.37
N LEU A 233 8.77 -12.41 10.62
CA LEU A 233 7.85 -11.54 11.35
C LEU A 233 6.49 -11.38 10.64
N LEU A 234 6.50 -11.31 9.31
CA LEU A 234 5.26 -11.27 8.51
C LEU A 234 4.42 -12.54 8.71
N ARG A 235 5.05 -13.72 8.68
CA ARG A 235 4.36 -15.01 8.90
C ARG A 235 3.81 -15.11 10.32
N GLU A 236 4.59 -14.71 11.31
CA GLU A 236 4.18 -14.73 12.71
C GLU A 236 2.98 -13.80 12.95
N LEU A 237 3.04 -12.57 12.44
CA LEU A 237 1.94 -11.62 12.62
C LEU A 237 0.67 -12.09 11.90
N ALA A 238 0.79 -12.71 10.72
CA ALA A 238 -0.38 -13.25 10.03
C ALA A 238 -1.09 -14.32 10.88
N ALA A 239 -0.33 -15.21 11.50
CA ALA A 239 -0.87 -16.23 12.40
C ALA A 239 -1.52 -15.60 13.65
N ARG A 240 -0.92 -14.57 14.24
CA ARG A 240 -1.49 -13.83 15.38
C ARG A 240 -2.80 -13.13 15.01
N VAL A 241 -2.85 -12.48 13.85
CA VAL A 241 -4.06 -11.83 13.33
C VAL A 241 -5.19 -12.84 13.11
N ASP A 242 -4.88 -14.01 12.55
CA ASP A 242 -5.88 -15.06 12.35
C ASP A 242 -6.34 -15.71 13.68
N ALA A 243 -5.46 -15.79 14.69
CA ALA A 243 -5.81 -16.34 16.00
C ALA A 243 -6.63 -15.37 16.87
N ALA A 244 -6.41 -14.06 16.73
CA ALA A 244 -7.10 -13.02 17.49
C ALA A 244 -7.54 -11.87 16.55
N PRO A 245 -8.55 -12.08 15.69
CA PRO A 245 -8.93 -11.13 14.66
C PRO A 245 -9.63 -9.87 15.19
N GLY A 246 -10.19 -9.95 16.41
CA GLY A 246 -10.75 -8.79 17.11
C GLY A 246 -9.70 -7.84 17.68
N GLU A 247 -8.43 -8.24 17.70
CA GLU A 247 -7.35 -7.39 18.22
C GLU A 247 -6.68 -6.58 17.09
N PRO A 248 -6.37 -5.30 17.34
CA PRO A 248 -5.70 -4.46 16.34
C PRO A 248 -4.22 -4.83 16.13
N HIS A 249 -3.57 -5.53 17.08
CA HIS A 249 -2.13 -5.86 17.00
C HIS A 249 -1.24 -4.64 16.73
N VAL A 250 -1.58 -3.47 17.28
CA VAL A 250 -0.97 -2.17 16.95
C VAL A 250 0.55 -2.23 17.02
N ARG A 251 1.09 -2.72 18.14
CA ARG A 251 2.54 -2.79 18.39
C ARG A 251 3.23 -3.70 17.37
N GLU A 252 2.66 -4.86 17.10
CA GLU A 252 3.19 -5.87 16.20
C GLU A 252 3.14 -5.40 14.74
N VAL A 253 2.05 -4.72 14.33
CA VAL A 253 1.92 -4.10 13.00
C VAL A 253 2.96 -3.00 12.82
N VAL A 254 3.10 -2.09 13.80
CA VAL A 254 4.12 -1.01 13.77
C VAL A 254 5.53 -1.61 13.70
N ARG A 255 5.80 -2.66 14.48
CA ARG A 255 7.08 -3.39 14.44
C ARG A 255 7.33 -4.02 13.08
N LEU A 256 6.37 -4.75 12.51
CA LEU A 256 6.49 -5.36 11.19
C LEU A 256 6.78 -4.30 10.12
N ARG A 257 6.00 -3.22 10.08
CA ARG A 257 6.19 -2.13 9.13
C ARG A 257 7.57 -1.51 9.25
N SER A 258 8.07 -1.32 10.47
CA SER A 258 9.41 -0.80 10.75
C SER A 258 10.52 -1.74 10.27
N VAL A 259 10.39 -3.04 10.54
CA VAL A 259 11.37 -4.05 10.11
C VAL A 259 11.41 -4.16 8.58
N VAL A 260 10.24 -4.20 7.93
CA VAL A 260 10.15 -4.24 6.47
C VAL A 260 10.71 -2.97 5.85
N GLU A 261 10.41 -1.79 6.40
CA GLU A 261 10.96 -0.52 5.91
C GLU A 261 12.50 -0.51 5.97
N ARG A 262 13.09 -0.96 7.08
CA ARG A 262 14.54 -1.10 7.19
C ARG A 262 15.11 -2.10 6.19
N ALA A 263 14.47 -3.26 6.03
CA ALA A 263 14.88 -4.25 5.05
C ALA A 263 14.83 -3.66 3.61
N CYS A 264 13.83 -2.85 3.28
CA CYS A 264 13.76 -2.18 1.98
C CYS A 264 14.97 -1.25 1.76
N HIS A 265 15.36 -0.46 2.77
CA HIS A 265 16.54 0.41 2.67
C HIS A 265 17.84 -0.37 2.56
N GLU A 266 18.01 -1.43 3.36
CA GLU A 266 19.19 -2.29 3.31
C GLU A 266 19.35 -2.96 1.94
N VAL A 267 18.23 -3.42 1.36
CA VAL A 267 18.22 -4.00 0.01
C VAL A 267 18.54 -2.97 -1.07
N LEU A 268 17.95 -1.78 -1.00
CA LEU A 268 18.24 -0.70 -1.97
C LEU A 268 19.73 -0.32 -1.93
N ASP A 269 20.30 -0.16 -0.74
CA ASP A 269 21.72 0.16 -0.56
C ASP A 269 22.63 -0.99 -1.05
N ALA A 270 22.32 -2.23 -0.67
CA ALA A 270 23.11 -3.39 -1.07
C ALA A 270 23.07 -3.63 -2.59
N ALA A 271 21.90 -3.46 -3.22
CA ALA A 271 21.73 -3.55 -4.66
C ALA A 271 22.54 -2.48 -5.41
N ALA A 272 22.46 -1.23 -4.95
CA ALA A 272 23.19 -0.12 -5.56
C ALA A 272 24.71 -0.30 -5.46
N ARG A 273 25.22 -0.69 -4.28
CA ARG A 273 26.67 -0.92 -4.09
C ARG A 273 27.17 -2.17 -4.82
N GLY A 274 26.42 -3.27 -4.73
CA GLY A 274 26.85 -4.58 -5.24
C GLY A 274 26.71 -4.76 -6.74
N MET A 275 25.78 -4.06 -7.39
CA MET A 275 25.58 -4.19 -8.85
C MET A 275 26.08 -2.99 -9.66
N GLY A 276 26.48 -1.92 -8.99
CA GLY A 276 26.88 -0.67 -9.63
C GLY A 276 25.74 0.03 -10.38
N PRO A 277 26.05 1.07 -11.17
CA PRO A 277 25.03 1.87 -11.85
C PRO A 277 24.36 1.15 -13.04
N GLY A 278 24.96 0.06 -13.53
CA GLY A 278 24.52 -0.63 -14.75
C GLY A 278 23.02 -0.97 -14.77
N PRO A 279 22.48 -1.71 -13.79
CA PRO A 279 21.06 -2.01 -13.73
C PRO A 279 20.17 -0.78 -13.62
N LEU A 280 20.59 0.26 -12.88
CA LEU A 280 19.82 1.50 -12.75
C LEU A 280 19.74 2.29 -14.07
N CYS A 281 20.70 2.09 -14.99
CA CYS A 281 20.73 2.81 -16.27
C CYS A 281 20.26 1.96 -17.47
N ARG A 282 20.32 0.64 -17.38
CA ARG A 282 20.09 -0.27 -18.52
C ARG A 282 18.96 -1.28 -18.32
N ASP A 283 18.44 -1.40 -17.11
CA ASP A 283 17.27 -2.21 -16.78
C ASP A 283 16.15 -1.29 -16.28
N ARG A 284 15.28 -0.88 -17.21
CA ARG A 284 14.18 0.05 -16.92
C ARG A 284 13.25 -0.47 -15.84
N GLU A 285 13.02 -1.78 -15.78
CA GLU A 285 12.12 -2.36 -14.79
C GLU A 285 12.73 -2.33 -13.40
N HIS A 286 13.99 -2.74 -13.28
CA HIS A 286 14.72 -2.67 -12.02
C HIS A 286 14.89 -1.22 -11.54
N ALA A 287 15.32 -0.31 -12.41
CA ALA A 287 15.48 1.11 -12.08
C ALA A 287 14.16 1.72 -11.58
N ARG A 288 13.05 1.44 -12.26
CA ARG A 288 11.72 1.88 -11.84
C ARG A 288 11.35 1.29 -10.48
N ARG A 289 11.55 -0.02 -10.26
CA ARG A 289 11.22 -0.67 -8.98
C ARG A 289 11.99 -0.04 -7.81
N CYS A 290 13.27 0.26 -8.00
CA CYS A 290 14.08 0.94 -6.98
C CYS A 290 13.55 2.36 -6.67
N ALA A 291 13.24 3.15 -7.72
CA ALA A 291 12.68 4.48 -7.55
C ALA A 291 11.28 4.45 -6.89
N ASP A 292 10.41 3.55 -7.33
CA ASP A 292 9.07 3.35 -6.78
C ASP A 292 9.14 2.93 -5.30
N LEU A 293 10.03 1.99 -4.95
CA LEU A 293 10.15 1.52 -3.56
C LEU A 293 10.62 2.63 -2.62
N ALA A 294 11.58 3.44 -3.06
CA ALA A 294 12.10 4.56 -2.29
C ALA A 294 10.99 5.58 -1.92
N VAL A 295 10.00 5.77 -2.79
CA VAL A 295 8.83 6.62 -2.52
C VAL A 295 7.77 5.86 -1.72
N PHE A 296 7.38 4.66 -2.14
CA PHE A 296 6.22 3.96 -1.60
C PHE A 296 6.39 3.53 -0.13
N VAL A 297 7.63 3.24 0.28
CA VAL A 297 7.97 2.91 1.67
C VAL A 297 7.82 4.11 2.63
N ARG A 298 7.81 5.36 2.13
CA ARG A 298 7.61 6.58 2.95
C ARG A 298 6.18 6.79 3.44
N GLN A 299 5.27 5.86 3.16
CA GLN A 299 4.01 5.74 3.93
C GLN A 299 4.26 5.15 5.33
N SER A 300 5.48 4.66 5.62
CA SER A 300 5.99 4.50 6.98
C SER A 300 6.36 5.87 7.56
N HIS A 301 6.05 6.13 8.82
CA HIS A 301 6.49 7.36 9.49
C HIS A 301 7.86 7.23 10.16
N ALA A 302 8.58 6.12 9.91
CA ALA A 302 9.95 5.85 10.34
C ALA A 302 10.17 6.20 11.82
N ASP A 303 10.99 7.23 12.12
CA ASP A 303 11.36 7.63 13.48
C ASP A 303 10.15 7.89 14.39
N ARG A 304 9.03 8.38 13.85
CA ARG A 304 7.79 8.58 14.63
C ARG A 304 7.18 7.25 15.08
N ASP A 305 7.14 6.28 14.16
CA ASP A 305 6.67 4.92 14.43
C ASP A 305 7.62 4.21 15.42
N TRP A 306 8.94 4.41 15.29
CA TRP A 306 9.94 3.85 16.19
C TRP A 306 9.87 4.45 17.60
N ALA A 307 9.66 5.76 17.71
CA ALA A 307 9.44 6.43 18.99
C ALA A 307 8.17 5.92 19.69
N ALA A 308 7.09 5.70 18.93
CA ALA A 308 5.87 5.09 19.45
C ALA A 308 6.12 3.66 19.94
N LEU A 309 6.85 2.86 19.17
CA LEU A 309 7.23 1.50 19.54
C LEU A 309 8.09 1.48 20.81
N GLY A 310 9.11 2.35 20.90
CA GLY A 310 9.98 2.47 22.08
C GLY A 310 9.20 2.83 23.35
N ARG A 311 8.26 3.77 23.26
CA ARG A 311 7.34 4.10 24.38
C ARG A 311 6.50 2.90 24.80
N GLN A 312 5.94 2.16 23.85
CA GLN A 312 5.15 0.96 24.17
C GLN A 312 5.99 -0.14 24.83
N VAL A 313 7.21 -0.39 24.33
CA VAL A 313 8.11 -1.39 24.90
C VAL A 313 8.55 -1.03 26.32
N ALA A 314 8.80 0.25 26.60
CA ALA A 314 9.21 0.71 27.93
C ALA A 314 8.15 0.43 29.02
N MET A 315 6.87 0.40 28.64
CA MET A 315 5.74 0.14 29.54
C MET A 315 5.51 -1.36 29.82
N LEU A 316 6.24 -2.26 29.15
CA LEU A 316 6.11 -3.70 29.38
C LEU A 316 6.94 -4.13 30.59
N GLU A 317 6.39 -5.07 31.34
CA GLU A 317 7.11 -5.84 32.35
C GLU A 317 8.31 -6.56 31.73
N ALA A 318 9.43 -6.63 32.47
CA ALA A 318 10.69 -7.15 31.94
C ALA A 318 10.57 -8.54 31.26
N PRO A 319 9.83 -9.53 31.80
CA PRO A 319 9.67 -10.83 31.15
C PRO A 319 8.87 -10.79 29.84
N ALA A 320 8.05 -9.76 29.62
CA ALA A 320 7.16 -9.64 28.46
C ALA A 320 7.75 -8.81 27.31
N ARG A 321 8.94 -8.20 27.49
CA ARG A 321 9.55 -7.31 26.48
C ARG A 321 10.00 -8.05 25.22
N TRP A 322 10.70 -9.17 25.41
CA TRP A 322 11.27 -9.99 24.34
C TRP A 322 11.16 -11.47 24.69
N PRO A 323 9.94 -12.03 24.65
CA PRO A 323 9.76 -13.46 24.87
C PRO A 323 10.42 -14.27 23.73
N LEU A 324 11.04 -15.40 24.08
CA LEU A 324 11.56 -16.40 23.14
C LEU A 324 10.60 -17.58 23.02
#